data_AF-A0A090ZJE0-F1
#
_entry.id   AF-A0A090ZJE0-F1
#
_cell.length_a   1.000
_cell.length_b   1.000
_cell.length_c   1.000
_cell.angle_alpha   90.00
_cell.angle_beta   90.00
_cell.angle_gamma   90.00
#
_symmetry.space_group_name_H-M   'P 1'
#
loop_
_entity.id
_entity.type
_entity.pdbx_description
1 polymer ?
#
loop_
_entity_poly.entity_id
_entity_poly.type
_entity_poly.pdbx_seq_one_letter_code
_entity_poly.pdbx_strand_id
1 'polypeptide(L)'
;MIKNDFLSFSWVGEMPVLVFTERGREIQREQLADLLLSQWKAWVEAGIPVVDMTYLKDRDRSMILLFLQKIANSRDARYIPLLKQWELVDYRKVRHAIGQVIVHLQQGTNQPLVLEGAPVDAGVGDGKPIIGERKSERLKCRDCGARFDWTVEEQDSFRMRGWDPPKRCRECRKERSITRLFDFDGWI
;
A
#
# COMPACT_ATOMS: atom_id res chain seq x y z
N MET A 1 6.86 -4.74 -13.12
CA MET A 1 6.16 -5.15 -11.89
C MET A 1 7.12 -5.55 -10.76
N ILE A 2 7.97 -6.59 -10.90
CA ILE A 2 9.01 -6.90 -9.89
C ILE A 2 10.11 -5.82 -9.83
N LYS A 3 10.54 -5.32 -11.01
CA LYS A 3 11.48 -4.19 -11.12
C LYS A 3 11.01 -2.92 -10.39
N ASN A 4 9.71 -2.73 -10.19
CA ASN A 4 9.19 -1.52 -9.57
C ASN A 4 8.82 -1.72 -8.09
N ASP A 5 9.23 -2.84 -7.50
CA ASP A 5 8.96 -3.14 -6.09
C ASP A 5 7.46 -3.21 -5.76
N PHE A 6 6.64 -3.74 -6.69
CA PHE A 6 5.20 -3.97 -6.45
C PHE A 6 4.87 -5.44 -6.17
N LEU A 7 5.72 -6.35 -6.64
CA LEU A 7 5.58 -7.78 -6.43
C LEU A 7 6.89 -8.36 -5.88
N SER A 8 6.77 -9.37 -5.04
CA SER A 8 7.87 -10.13 -4.46
C SER A 8 7.52 -11.63 -4.44
N PHE A 9 8.54 -12.48 -4.31
CA PHE A 9 8.34 -13.89 -4.06
C PHE A 9 8.25 -14.14 -2.55
N SER A 10 7.34 -15.03 -2.16
CA SER A 10 7.24 -15.59 -0.82
C SER A 10 7.12 -17.11 -0.93
N TRP A 11 7.24 -17.81 0.20
CA TRP A 11 7.13 -19.26 0.25
C TRP A 11 5.99 -19.67 1.19
N VAL A 12 5.08 -20.51 0.69
CA VAL A 12 4.06 -21.17 1.51
C VAL A 12 4.39 -22.66 1.49
N GLY A 13 5.02 -23.14 2.57
CA GLY A 13 5.68 -24.45 2.57
C GLY A 13 6.80 -24.48 1.53
N GLU A 14 6.72 -25.43 0.60
CA GLU A 14 7.69 -25.61 -0.49
C GLU A 14 7.27 -24.92 -1.80
N MET A 15 6.09 -24.27 -1.84
CA MET A 15 5.64 -23.58 -3.04
C MET A 15 6.02 -22.10 -3.05
N PRO A 16 6.72 -21.62 -4.10
CA PRO A 16 6.93 -20.20 -4.29
C PRO A 16 5.63 -19.54 -4.77
N VAL A 17 5.23 -18.47 -4.10
CA VAL A 17 4.06 -17.66 -4.45
C VAL A 17 4.45 -16.22 -4.72
N LEU A 18 3.75 -15.58 -5.66
CA LEU A 18 3.88 -14.14 -5.90
C LEU A 18 2.97 -13.39 -4.92
N VAL A 19 3.54 -12.44 -4.17
CA VAL A 19 2.82 -11.59 -3.24
C VAL A 19 3.08 -10.12 -3.54
N PHE A 20 2.09 -9.28 -3.25
CA PHE A 20 2.29 -7.83 -3.27
C PHE A 20 3.20 -7.39 -2.14
N THR A 21 4.18 -6.54 -2.46
CA THR A 21 4.97 -5.76 -1.49
C THR A 21 4.07 -4.74 -0.80
N GLU A 22 4.53 -4.06 0.25
CA GLU A 22 3.71 -3.00 0.89
C GLU A 22 3.31 -1.92 -0.11
N ARG A 23 4.27 -1.46 -0.92
CA ARG A 23 4.03 -0.52 -2.02
C ARG A 23 3.04 -1.05 -3.06
N GLY A 24 3.13 -2.34 -3.39
CA GLY A 24 2.16 -2.99 -4.27
C GLY A 24 0.75 -3.04 -3.68
N ARG A 25 0.64 -3.28 -2.37
CA ARG A 25 -0.63 -3.26 -1.63
C ARG A 25 -1.22 -1.87 -1.59
N GLU A 26 -0.42 -0.82 -1.39
CA GLU A 26 -0.87 0.58 -1.44
C GLU A 26 -1.57 0.89 -2.76
N ILE A 27 -0.94 0.54 -3.90
CA ILE A 27 -1.50 0.74 -5.23
C ILE A 27 -2.81 -0.05 -5.41
N GLN A 28 -2.81 -1.31 -4.99
CA GLN A 28 -3.99 -2.16 -5.11
C GLN A 28 -5.16 -1.60 -4.30
N ARG A 29 -4.91 -1.12 -3.07
CA ARG A 29 -5.93 -0.51 -2.20
C ARG A 29 -6.51 0.74 -2.87
N GLU A 30 -5.67 1.61 -3.39
CA GLU A 30 -6.08 2.83 -4.08
C GLU A 30 -6.93 2.53 -5.32
N GLN A 31 -6.44 1.66 -6.21
CA GLN A 31 -7.17 1.27 -7.41
C GLN A 31 -8.52 0.63 -7.10
N LEU A 32 -8.57 -0.22 -6.08
CA LEU A 32 -9.81 -0.85 -5.66
C LEU A 32 -10.80 0.18 -5.09
N ALA A 33 -10.32 1.13 -4.29
CA ALA A 33 -11.15 2.21 -3.76
C ALA A 33 -11.70 3.12 -4.88
N ASP A 34 -10.91 3.41 -5.92
CA ASP A 34 -11.35 4.17 -7.10
C ASP A 34 -12.39 3.41 -7.94
N LEU A 35 -12.21 2.10 -8.10
CA LEU A 35 -13.19 1.23 -8.77
C LEU A 35 -14.52 1.21 -8.01
N LEU A 36 -14.48 1.09 -6.68
CA LEU A 36 -15.67 1.14 -5.83
C LEU A 36 -16.37 2.51 -5.93
N LEU A 37 -15.61 3.60 -5.89
CA LEU A 37 -16.18 4.95 -6.03
C LEU A 37 -16.82 5.15 -7.39
N SER A 38 -16.18 4.69 -8.46
CA SER A 38 -16.73 4.76 -9.82
C SER A 38 -18.02 3.94 -9.94
N GLN A 39 -18.05 2.75 -9.33
CA GLN A 39 -19.24 1.90 -9.26
C GLN A 39 -20.39 2.59 -8.50
N TRP A 40 -20.12 3.12 -7.31
CA TRP A 40 -21.13 3.82 -6.51
C TRP A 40 -21.65 5.09 -7.20
N LYS A 41 -20.77 5.82 -7.88
CA LYS A 41 -21.14 6.99 -8.68
C LYS A 41 -22.15 6.60 -9.76
N ALA A 42 -21.88 5.52 -10.50
CA ALA A 42 -22.80 5.03 -11.52
C ALA A 42 -24.17 4.63 -10.92
N TRP A 43 -24.20 4.01 -9.74
CA TRP A 43 -25.44 3.65 -9.06
C TRP A 43 -26.25 4.86 -8.62
N VAL A 44 -25.57 5.86 -8.06
CA VAL A 44 -26.16 7.15 -7.68
C VAL A 44 -26.73 7.88 -8.90
N GLU A 45 -25.99 7.92 -10.01
CA GLU A 45 -26.41 8.57 -11.26
C GLU A 45 -27.60 7.86 -11.91
N ALA A 46 -27.62 6.53 -11.87
CA ALA A 46 -28.71 5.73 -12.40
C ALA A 46 -29.93 5.63 -11.45
N GLY A 47 -29.83 6.14 -10.22
CA GLY A 47 -30.92 6.08 -9.23
C GLY A 47 -31.28 4.65 -8.81
N ILE A 48 -30.30 3.73 -8.82
CA ILE A 48 -30.55 2.31 -8.55
C ILE A 48 -31.01 2.12 -7.10
N PRO A 49 -32.11 1.38 -6.85
CA PRO A 49 -32.60 1.13 -5.50
C PRO A 49 -31.60 0.32 -4.68
N VAL A 50 -31.71 0.48 -3.36
CA VAL A 50 -30.87 -0.12 -2.30
C VAL A 50 -30.26 -1.48 -2.71
N VAL A 51 -28.95 -1.49 -2.82
CA VAL A 51 -28.13 -2.66 -3.15
C VAL A 51 -27.72 -3.37 -1.85
N ASP A 52 -27.65 -4.71 -1.88
CA ASP A 52 -27.05 -5.46 -0.78
C ASP A 52 -25.55 -5.10 -0.67
N MET A 53 -25.15 -4.60 0.49
CA MET A 53 -23.79 -4.14 0.79
C MET A 53 -22.90 -5.23 1.38
N THR A 54 -23.37 -6.48 1.48
CA THR A 54 -22.57 -7.61 2.01
C THR A 54 -21.27 -7.84 1.24
N TYR A 55 -21.18 -7.45 -0.04
CA TYR A 55 -19.96 -7.60 -0.85
C TYR A 55 -18.77 -6.75 -0.37
N LEU A 56 -19.01 -5.77 0.51
CA LEU A 56 -17.98 -4.94 1.16
C LEU A 56 -17.50 -5.53 2.48
N LYS A 57 -18.24 -6.49 3.05
CA LYS A 57 -17.88 -7.15 4.29
C LYS A 57 -16.61 -7.98 4.10
N ASP A 58 -15.80 -8.05 5.16
CA ASP A 58 -14.55 -8.83 5.22
C ASP A 58 -13.44 -8.38 4.24
N ARG A 59 -13.63 -7.22 3.57
CA ARG A 59 -12.57 -6.59 2.78
C ARG A 59 -11.48 -5.98 3.66
N ASP A 60 -10.32 -5.73 3.06
CA ASP A 60 -9.21 -5.05 3.72
C ASP A 60 -9.67 -3.73 4.34
N ARG A 61 -9.47 -3.60 5.66
CA ARG A 61 -9.97 -2.46 6.42
C ARG A 61 -9.35 -1.14 5.97
N SER A 62 -8.06 -1.14 5.63
CA SER A 62 -7.36 0.07 5.17
C SER A 62 -7.93 0.55 3.84
N MET A 63 -8.25 -0.38 2.93
CA MET A 63 -8.96 -0.07 1.68
C MET A 63 -10.38 0.46 1.92
N ILE A 64 -11.13 -0.13 2.86
CA ILE A 64 -12.46 0.34 3.22
C ILE A 64 -12.44 1.78 3.78
N LEU A 65 -11.49 2.09 4.66
CA LEU A 65 -11.34 3.44 5.22
C LEU A 65 -10.90 4.45 4.15
N LEU A 66 -10.02 4.05 3.24
CA LEU A 66 -9.63 4.84 2.06
C LEU A 66 -10.83 5.15 1.16
N PHE A 67 -11.67 4.14 0.88
CA PHE A 67 -12.88 4.30 0.10
C PHE A 67 -13.85 5.29 0.76
N LEU A 68 -14.11 5.13 2.07
CA LEU A 68 -14.92 6.07 2.85
C LEU A 68 -14.37 7.49 2.86
N GLN A 69 -13.04 7.64 2.94
CA GLN A 69 -12.37 8.94 2.86
C GLN A 69 -12.60 9.61 1.49
N LYS A 70 -12.49 8.84 0.39
CA LYS A 70 -12.75 9.35 -0.96
C LYS A 70 -14.22 9.76 -1.13
N ILE A 71 -15.17 9.01 -0.57
CA ILE A 71 -16.59 9.41 -0.54
C ILE A 71 -16.76 10.73 0.23
N ALA A 72 -16.17 10.86 1.42
CA ALA A 72 -16.22 12.11 2.19
C ALA A 72 -15.67 13.29 1.38
N ASN A 73 -14.54 13.11 0.70
CA ASN A 73 -13.89 14.13 -0.13
C ASN A 73 -14.75 14.55 -1.34
N SER A 74 -15.60 13.65 -1.86
CA SER A 74 -16.52 13.98 -2.96
C SER A 74 -17.61 15.00 -2.56
N ARG A 75 -17.93 15.09 -1.26
CA ARG A 75 -18.99 15.95 -0.69
C ARG A 75 -20.37 15.74 -1.30
N ASP A 76 -20.59 14.59 -1.92
CA ASP A 76 -21.85 14.29 -2.58
C ASP A 76 -22.80 13.56 -1.64
N ALA A 77 -23.80 14.29 -1.14
CA ALA A 77 -24.82 13.76 -0.22
C ALA A 77 -25.65 12.63 -0.84
N ARG A 78 -25.63 12.43 -2.16
CA ARG A 78 -26.34 11.33 -2.83
C ARG A 78 -25.82 9.95 -2.45
N TYR A 79 -24.62 9.84 -1.85
CA TYR A 79 -24.10 8.57 -1.31
C TYR A 79 -24.74 8.16 0.02
N ILE A 80 -25.42 9.06 0.74
CA ILE A 80 -25.96 8.78 2.09
C ILE A 80 -26.87 7.54 2.13
N PRO A 81 -27.81 7.31 1.19
CA PRO A 81 -28.65 6.12 1.20
C PRO A 81 -27.84 4.82 1.14
N LEU A 82 -26.79 4.77 0.32
CA LEU A 82 -25.88 3.63 0.20
C LEU A 82 -25.09 3.40 1.50
N LEU A 83 -24.56 4.48 2.08
CA LEU A 83 -23.84 4.44 3.35
C LEU A 83 -24.71 3.89 4.49
N LYS A 84 -25.97 4.35 4.61
CA LYS A 84 -26.91 3.87 5.63
C LYS A 84 -27.18 2.36 5.52
N GLN A 85 -27.26 1.84 4.30
CA GLN A 85 -27.46 0.40 4.07
C GLN A 85 -26.23 -0.40 4.44
N TRP A 86 -25.05 0.12 4.10
CA TRP A 86 -23.78 -0.53 4.47
C TRP A 86 -23.55 -0.56 5.99
N GLU A 87 -23.93 0.50 6.70
CA GLU A 87 -23.81 0.56 8.17
C GLU A 87 -24.54 -0.60 8.88
N LEU A 88 -25.59 -1.17 8.29
CA LEU A 88 -26.36 -2.25 8.91
C LEU A 88 -25.60 -3.59 8.95
N VAL A 89 -24.70 -3.83 7.99
CA VAL A 89 -24.11 -5.16 7.73
C VAL A 89 -22.64 -5.30 8.14
N ASP A 90 -21.91 -4.19 8.36
CA ASP A 90 -20.47 -4.23 8.63
C ASP A 90 -20.12 -4.39 10.13
N TYR A 91 -18.84 -4.39 10.49
CA TYR A 91 -18.34 -4.44 11.85
C TYR A 91 -18.36 -3.06 12.53
N ARG A 92 -18.44 -3.04 13.86
CA ARG A 92 -18.58 -1.82 14.69
C ARG A 92 -17.63 -0.67 14.29
N LYS A 93 -16.37 -0.98 13.98
CA LYS A 93 -15.37 0.03 13.58
C LYS A 93 -15.68 0.68 12.23
N VAL A 94 -16.12 -0.11 11.26
CA VAL A 94 -16.50 0.40 9.93
C VAL A 94 -17.81 1.17 10.02
N ARG A 95 -18.79 0.68 10.79
CA ARG A 95 -20.03 1.43 11.07
C ARG A 95 -19.77 2.82 11.63
N HIS A 96 -18.86 2.93 12.61
CA HIS A 96 -18.47 4.22 13.17
C HIS A 96 -17.89 5.18 12.10
N ALA A 97 -16.99 4.68 11.25
CA ALA A 97 -16.44 5.48 10.15
C ALA A 97 -17.52 5.90 9.15
N ILE A 98 -18.44 4.99 8.79
CA ILE A 98 -19.60 5.30 7.93
C ILE A 98 -20.44 6.43 8.55
N GLY A 99 -20.74 6.33 9.86
CA GLY A 99 -21.48 7.36 10.58
C GLY A 99 -20.79 8.73 10.54
N GLN A 100 -19.47 8.78 10.72
CA GLN A 100 -18.69 10.02 10.59
C GLN A 100 -18.81 10.63 9.18
N VAL A 101 -18.73 9.79 8.13
CA VAL A 101 -18.89 10.24 6.73
C VAL A 101 -20.31 10.76 6.48
N ILE A 102 -21.34 10.06 6.95
CA ILE A 102 -22.74 10.51 6.81
C ILE A 102 -22.93 11.88 7.45
N VAL A 103 -22.47 12.06 8.69
CA VAL A 103 -22.57 13.35 9.40
C VAL A 103 -21.85 14.45 8.62
N HIS A 104 -20.63 14.17 8.13
CA HIS A 104 -19.87 15.13 7.33
C HIS A 104 -20.60 15.55 6.04
N LEU A 105 -21.15 14.59 5.30
CA LEU A 105 -21.91 14.85 4.08
C LEU A 105 -23.22 15.62 4.35
N GLN A 106 -23.87 15.36 5.49
CA GLN A 106 -25.10 16.06 5.89
C GLN A 106 -24.85 17.51 6.28
N GLN A 107 -23.75 17.79 6.99
CA GLN A 107 -23.43 19.14 7.45
C GLN A 107 -22.97 20.05 6.31
N GLY A 108 -22.48 19.48 5.19
CA GLY A 108 -22.00 20.26 4.05
C GLY A 108 -20.81 21.19 4.39
N THR A 109 -20.08 20.89 5.47
CA THR A 109 -18.97 21.74 5.94
C THR A 109 -17.81 21.72 4.95
N ASN A 110 -17.13 22.85 4.80
CA ASN A 110 -15.92 22.93 3.98
C ASN A 110 -14.66 22.36 4.68
N GLN A 111 -14.76 22.00 5.96
CA GLN A 111 -13.67 21.39 6.71
C GLN A 111 -13.43 19.93 6.25
N PRO A 112 -12.18 19.53 6.02
CA PRO A 112 -11.88 18.15 5.63
C PRO A 112 -12.14 17.20 6.80
N LEU A 113 -12.87 16.11 6.54
CA LEU A 113 -12.92 14.95 7.44
C LEU A 113 -11.65 14.12 7.24
N VAL A 114 -11.02 13.67 8.32
CA VAL A 114 -9.92 12.70 8.28
C VAL A 114 -10.32 11.48 9.08
N LEU A 115 -10.48 10.34 8.41
CA LEU A 115 -10.83 9.08 9.07
C LEU A 115 -9.59 8.44 9.70
N GLU A 116 -9.71 8.03 10.96
CA GLU A 116 -8.62 7.36 11.67
C GLU A 116 -8.27 6.02 10.99
N GLY A 117 -7.01 5.86 10.60
CA GLY A 117 -6.52 4.66 9.92
C GLY A 117 -6.77 4.64 8.40
N ALA A 118 -7.38 5.68 7.83
CA ALA A 118 -7.31 5.88 6.39
C ALA A 118 -5.86 6.25 6.01
N PRO A 119 -5.30 5.69 4.92
CA PRO A 119 -4.02 6.12 4.39
C PRO A 119 -4.01 7.63 4.11
N VAL A 120 -2.92 8.30 4.48
CA VAL A 120 -2.79 9.77 4.44
C VAL A 120 -2.83 10.32 3.00
N ASP A 121 -2.56 9.47 2.01
CA ASP A 121 -2.44 9.85 0.59
C ASP A 121 -3.74 9.67 -0.21
N ALA A 122 -4.88 9.61 0.48
CA ALA A 122 -6.25 9.40 -0.03
C ALA A 122 -6.82 10.55 -0.89
N GLY A 123 -6.00 11.21 -1.70
CA GLY A 123 -6.44 12.26 -2.61
C GLY A 123 -6.70 13.62 -1.95
N VAL A 124 -5.65 14.21 -1.37
CA VAL A 124 -5.52 15.67 -1.45
C VAL A 124 -5.11 15.95 -2.89
N GLY A 125 -5.96 16.69 -3.62
CA GLY A 125 -5.93 16.89 -5.08
C GLY A 125 -4.72 17.64 -5.65
N ASP A 126 -3.50 17.25 -5.26
CA ASP A 126 -2.27 17.92 -5.66
C ASP A 126 -1.65 17.32 -6.94
N GLY A 127 -2.26 16.27 -7.51
CA GLY A 127 -1.74 15.57 -8.68
C GLY A 127 -0.39 14.88 -8.46
N LYS A 128 0.06 14.74 -7.21
CA LYS A 128 1.28 13.98 -6.90
C LYS A 128 1.04 12.50 -7.21
N PRO A 129 2.01 11.81 -7.83
CA PRO A 129 1.93 10.37 -7.97
C PRO A 129 1.83 9.77 -6.57
N ILE A 130 0.78 8.97 -6.36
CA ILE A 130 0.52 8.18 -5.14
C ILE A 130 1.73 7.31 -4.80
N ILE A 131 2.54 7.02 -5.81
CA ILE A 131 3.79 6.31 -5.73
C ILE A 131 4.93 7.33 -5.66
N GLY A 132 5.47 7.56 -4.45
CA GLY A 132 6.73 8.28 -4.29
C GLY A 132 7.86 7.62 -5.08
N GLU A 133 8.75 8.43 -5.67
CA GLU A 133 9.92 7.94 -6.39
C GLU A 133 10.81 7.08 -5.47
N ARG A 134 11.30 5.93 -5.97
CA ARG A 134 12.21 5.08 -5.18
C ARG A 134 13.53 5.83 -4.99
N LYS A 135 14.03 5.84 -3.77
CA LYS A 135 15.28 6.52 -3.41
C LYS A 135 16.31 5.51 -2.95
N SER A 136 17.57 5.92 -3.05
CA SER A 136 18.66 5.19 -2.42
C SER A 136 18.47 5.15 -0.90
N GLU A 137 18.73 3.99 -0.31
CA GLU A 137 18.68 3.81 1.14
C GLU A 137 20.10 3.88 1.71
N ARG A 138 20.28 4.50 2.87
CA ARG A 138 21.60 4.58 3.51
C ARG A 138 21.73 3.52 4.60
N LEU A 139 22.51 2.47 4.32
CA LEU A 139 22.73 1.34 5.22
C LEU A 139 24.03 1.50 6.03
N LYS A 140 24.12 0.83 7.19
CA LYS A 140 25.35 0.78 8.00
C LYS A 140 26.03 -0.57 7.81
N CYS A 141 27.32 -0.56 7.47
CA CYS A 141 28.13 -1.77 7.38
C CYS A 141 28.37 -2.39 8.76
N ARG A 142 28.19 -3.71 8.88
CA ARG A 142 28.47 -4.45 10.12
C ARG A 142 29.97 -4.53 10.46
N ASP A 143 30.84 -4.57 9.45
CA ASP A 143 32.27 -4.83 9.67
C ASP A 143 33.05 -3.51 9.90
N CYS A 144 32.99 -2.57 8.96
CA CYS A 144 33.71 -1.28 9.08
C CYS A 144 32.90 -0.17 9.76
N GLY A 145 31.60 -0.39 10.03
CA GLY A 145 30.73 0.63 10.63
C GLY A 145 30.34 1.79 9.71
N ALA A 146 30.95 1.92 8.53
CA ALA A 146 30.68 2.99 7.57
C ALA A 146 29.24 2.93 7.05
N ARG A 147 28.66 4.11 6.77
CA ARG A 147 27.38 4.21 6.08
C ARG A 147 27.61 4.23 4.57
N PHE A 148 26.80 3.51 3.81
CA PHE A 148 26.88 3.46 2.35
C PHE A 148 25.49 3.53 1.73
N ASP A 149 25.42 4.04 0.51
CA ASP A 149 24.16 4.14 -0.22
C ASP A 149 23.88 2.83 -0.97
N TRP A 150 22.72 2.25 -0.71
CA TRP A 150 22.15 1.11 -1.41
C TRP A 150 21.24 1.65 -2.51
N THR A 151 21.80 1.75 -3.71
CA THR A 151 21.15 2.43 -4.85
C THR A 151 19.95 1.64 -5.35
N VAL A 152 19.05 2.30 -6.09
CA VAL A 152 17.84 1.65 -6.63
C VAL A 152 18.21 0.48 -7.56
N GLU A 153 19.30 0.61 -8.32
CA GLU A 153 19.80 -0.44 -9.21
C GLU A 153 20.31 -1.65 -8.41
N GLU A 154 20.99 -1.42 -7.29
CA GLU A 154 21.42 -2.50 -6.39
C GLU A 154 20.23 -3.17 -5.72
N GLN A 155 19.25 -2.40 -5.26
CA GLN A 155 18.00 -2.93 -4.70
C GLN A 155 17.31 -3.85 -5.72
N ASP A 156 17.24 -3.44 -6.99
CA ASP A 156 16.64 -4.25 -8.05
C ASP A 156 17.44 -5.52 -8.34
N SER A 157 18.76 -5.43 -8.39
CA SER A 157 19.64 -6.59 -8.57
C SER A 157 19.46 -7.62 -7.45
N PHE A 158 19.40 -7.16 -6.21
CA PHE A 158 19.20 -7.99 -5.02
C PHE A 158 17.82 -8.65 -5.04
N ARG A 159 16.77 -7.87 -5.29
CA ARG A 159 15.39 -8.36 -5.36
C ARG A 159 15.20 -9.42 -6.45
N MET A 160 15.77 -9.21 -7.64
CA MET A 160 15.69 -10.18 -8.75
C MET A 160 16.36 -11.51 -8.42
N ARG A 161 17.39 -11.50 -7.57
CA ARG A 161 18.11 -12.70 -7.14
C ARG A 161 17.51 -13.34 -5.88
N GLY A 162 16.46 -12.74 -5.30
CA GLY A 162 15.87 -13.18 -4.05
C GLY A 162 16.80 -13.01 -2.85
N TRP A 163 17.70 -12.02 -2.89
CA TRP A 163 18.68 -11.76 -1.84
C TRP A 163 18.21 -10.68 -0.87
N ASP A 164 18.53 -10.88 0.41
CA ASP A 164 18.31 -9.89 1.46
C ASP A 164 19.20 -8.65 1.29
N PRO A 165 18.78 -7.47 1.82
CA PRO A 165 19.59 -6.27 1.81
C PRO A 165 21.02 -6.49 2.33
N PRO A 166 22.03 -5.86 1.71
CA PRO A 166 23.41 -6.10 2.05
C PRO A 166 23.74 -5.62 3.47
N LYS A 167 24.19 -6.53 4.33
CA LYS A 167 24.64 -6.22 5.71
C LYS A 167 26.02 -5.51 5.76
N ARG A 168 26.68 -5.37 4.61
CA ARG A 168 28.07 -4.89 4.46
C ARG A 168 28.21 -4.00 3.22
N CYS A 169 29.10 -3.02 3.29
CA CYS A 169 29.43 -2.19 2.14
C CYS A 169 30.10 -3.01 1.02
N ARG A 170 30.22 -2.42 -0.18
CA ARG A 170 30.83 -3.06 -1.35
C ARG A 170 32.28 -3.47 -1.10
N GLU A 171 33.05 -2.64 -0.40
CA GLU A 171 34.46 -2.87 -0.12
C GLU A 171 34.67 -4.07 0.79
N CYS A 172 34.02 -4.11 1.97
CA CYS A 172 34.12 -5.26 2.88
C CYS A 172 33.63 -6.59 2.27
N ARG A 173 32.68 -6.54 1.31
CA ARG A 173 32.25 -7.73 0.57
C ARG A 173 33.33 -8.22 -0.41
N LYS A 174 33.97 -7.30 -1.15
CA LYS A 174 35.05 -7.62 -2.09
C LYS A 174 36.26 -8.20 -1.36
N GLU A 175 36.72 -7.54 -0.31
CA GLU A 175 37.87 -7.97 0.48
C GLU A 175 37.69 -9.40 0.99
N ARG A 176 36.50 -9.71 1.54
CA ARG A 176 36.19 -11.06 2.00
C ARG A 176 36.05 -12.09 0.88
N SER A 177 35.52 -11.72 -0.29
CA SER A 177 35.50 -12.62 -1.45
C SER A 177 36.90 -12.98 -1.92
N ILE A 178 37.83 -12.02 -1.84
CA ILE A 178 39.24 -12.20 -2.17
C ILE A 178 39.94 -13.07 -1.13
N THR A 179 39.75 -12.81 0.16
CA THR A 179 40.29 -13.66 1.25
C THR A 179 39.84 -15.11 1.12
N ARG A 180 38.56 -15.35 0.79
CA ARG A 180 38.05 -16.70 0.56
C ARG A 180 38.67 -17.42 -0.64
N LEU A 181 39.04 -16.69 -1.69
CA LEU A 181 39.72 -17.28 -2.85
C LEU A 181 41.16 -17.67 -2.49
N PHE A 182 41.87 -16.81 -1.76
CA PHE A 182 43.24 -17.08 -1.31
C PHE A 182 43.35 -18.18 -0.24
N ASP A 183 42.34 -18.38 0.60
CA ASP A 183 42.31 -19.50 1.57
C ASP A 183 42.07 -20.87 0.88
N PHE A 184 41.52 -20.89 -0.34
CA PHE A 184 41.21 -22.13 -1.07
C PHE A 184 42.40 -22.67 -1.88
N ASP A 185 43.34 -21.80 -2.26
CA ASP A 185 44.57 -22.15 -2.99
C ASP A 185 45.69 -22.69 -2.07
N GLY A 186 45.43 -22.85 -0.77
CA GLY A 186 46.37 -23.40 0.22
C GLY A 186 46.37 -24.94 0.36
N TRP A 187 45.70 -25.67 -0.53
CA TRP A 187 45.65 -27.14 -0.59
C TRP A 187 46.09 -27.69 -1.96
N ILE A 188 47.20 -27.18 -2.51
CA ILE A 188 47.97 -27.84 -3.58
C ILE A 188 49.43 -27.95 -3.12
#